data_AF-A0A7V0R2N3-F1
#
_entry.id   AF-A0A7V0R2N3-F1
#
_cell.length_a   1.000
_cell.length_b   1.000
_cell.length_c   1.000
_cell.angle_alpha   90.00
_cell.angle_beta   90.00
_cell.angle_gamma   90.00
#
_symmetry.space_group_name_H-M   'P 1'
#
loop_
_entity.id
_entity.type
_entity.pdbx_description
1 polymer ?
#
loop_
_entity_poly.entity_id
_entity_poly.type
_entity_poly.pdbx_seq_one_letter_code
_entity_poly.pdbx_strand_id
1 'polypeptide(L)'
;MDLYVRKYITALMLSVIICLDMAGENAIVIDDFEHGIRDGWEQKDFRGKTVYTVIKSGNGHALMAMSIASATGLIYEYKYDPKKCQVITSSLTNNSSDV
;
A
#
# COMPACT_ATOMS: atom_id res chain seq x y z
N MET A 1 16.01 40.79 -26.67
CA MET A 1 16.29 39.54 -25.93
C MET A 1 16.58 38.46 -26.96
N ASP A 2 17.83 38.02 -27.04
CA ASP A 2 18.24 37.06 -28.07
C ASP A 2 17.50 35.73 -27.90
N LEU A 3 17.11 35.14 -29.04
CA LEU A 3 16.39 33.87 -29.12
C LEU A 3 17.11 32.75 -28.34
N TYR A 4 18.44 32.86 -28.25
CA TYR A 4 19.33 31.98 -27.51
C TYR A 4 19.05 32.04 -25.99
N VAL A 5 18.97 33.24 -25.42
CA VAL A 5 18.70 33.46 -23.99
C VAL A 5 17.32 32.94 -23.61
N ARG A 6 16.32 33.16 -24.47
CA ARG A 6 14.96 32.66 -24.25
C ARG A 6 14.88 31.13 -24.28
N LYS A 7 15.64 30.47 -25.16
CA LYS A 7 15.73 28.99 -25.21
C LYS A 7 16.35 28.41 -23.94
N TYR A 8 17.42 29.01 -23.43
CA TYR A 8 18.03 28.56 -22.17
C TYR A 8 17.12 28.80 -20.98
N ILE A 9 16.43 29.94 -20.92
CA ILE A 9 15.45 30.19 -19.86
C ILE A 9 14.30 29.17 -19.92
N THR A 10 13.77 28.86 -21.11
CA THR A 10 12.72 27.84 -21.24
C THR A 10 13.21 26.45 -20.86
N ALA A 11 14.45 26.07 -21.23
CA ALA A 11 15.03 24.78 -20.86
C ALA A 11 15.30 24.68 -19.34
N LEU A 12 15.77 25.77 -18.73
CA LEU A 12 15.97 25.88 -17.29
C LEU A 12 14.63 25.71 -16.55
N MET A 13 13.59 26.43 -16.96
CA MET A 13 12.26 26.32 -16.37
C MET A 13 11.67 24.91 -16.52
N LEU A 14 11.86 24.25 -17.68
CA LEU A 14 11.42 22.87 -17.88
C LEU A 14 12.16 21.89 -16.95
N SER A 15 13.47 22.08 -16.74
CA SER A 15 14.27 21.23 -15.85
C SER A 15 13.87 21.34 -14.38
N VAL A 16 13.45 22.53 -13.94
CA VAL A 16 12.98 22.78 -12.57
C VAL A 16 11.64 22.10 -12.33
N ILE A 17 10.74 22.09 -13.33
CA ILE A 17 9.42 21.43 -13.23
C ILE A 17 9.56 19.91 -13.07
N ILE A 18 10.52 19.29 -13.75
CA ILE A 18 10.76 17.83 -13.67
C ILE A 18 11.31 17.41 -12.29
N CYS A 19 11.97 18.31 -11.55
CA CYS A 19 12.50 18.01 -10.21
C CYS A 19 11.44 18.06 -9.09
N LEU A 20 10.24 18.57 -9.33
CA LEU A 20 9.22 18.78 -8.30
C LEU A 20 8.43 17.51 -7.91
N ASP A 21 8.57 16.41 -8.65
CA ASP A 21 7.79 15.17 -8.44
C ASP A 21 8.40 14.17 -7.45
N MET A 22 9.45 14.53 -6.70
CA MET A 22 10.12 13.60 -5.79
C MET A 22 9.57 13.58 -4.36
N ALA A 23 8.37 14.12 -4.12
CA ALA A 23 7.67 13.95 -2.85
C ALA A 23 6.77 12.70 -2.89
N GLY A 24 7.39 11.54 -3.16
CA GLY A 24 6.72 10.26 -3.02
C GLY A 24 6.41 10.01 -1.55
N GLU A 25 5.13 9.82 -1.24
CA GLU A 25 4.67 9.31 0.05
C GLU A 25 5.47 8.03 0.37
N ASN A 26 6.17 8.01 1.52
CA ASN A 26 6.97 6.86 1.94
C ASN A 26 6.03 5.73 2.44
N ALA A 27 5.15 5.27 1.56
CA ALA A 27 4.27 4.14 1.82
C ALA A 27 5.09 2.86 1.78
N ILE A 28 4.95 2.04 2.82
CA ILE A 28 5.60 0.74 2.89
C ILE A 28 4.60 -0.29 2.38
N VAL A 29 4.89 -0.88 1.24
CA VAL A 29 4.08 -1.97 0.67
C VAL A 29 4.44 -3.28 1.38
N ILE A 30 3.48 -3.80 2.14
CA ILE A 30 3.61 -5.09 2.83
C ILE A 30 3.41 -6.26 1.85
N ASP A 31 2.46 -6.16 0.94
CA ASP A 31 2.28 -7.11 -0.16
C ASP A 31 1.43 -6.45 -1.25
N ASP A 32 1.64 -6.87 -2.50
CA ASP A 32 0.83 -6.47 -3.66
C ASP A 32 -0.08 -7.60 -4.17
N PHE A 33 0.15 -8.83 -3.72
CA PHE A 33 -0.57 -10.05 -4.10
C PHE A 33 -0.61 -10.38 -5.61
N GLU A 34 0.00 -9.58 -6.48
CA GLU A 34 -0.06 -9.79 -7.92
C GLU A 34 0.76 -11.02 -8.36
N HIS A 35 1.72 -11.43 -7.53
CA HIS A 35 2.59 -12.58 -7.76
C HIS A 35 2.37 -13.70 -6.73
N GLY A 36 1.25 -13.68 -6.01
CA GLY A 36 0.98 -14.58 -4.88
C GLY A 36 1.31 -13.93 -3.54
N ILE A 37 1.42 -14.74 -2.49
CA ILE A 37 1.76 -14.27 -1.14
C ILE A 37 3.28 -14.18 -1.04
N ARG A 38 3.81 -13.02 -0.65
CA ARG A 38 5.25 -12.81 -0.48
C ARG A 38 5.83 -13.74 0.60
N ASP A 39 7.12 -14.02 0.54
CA ASP A 39 7.79 -14.71 1.65
C ASP A 39 7.75 -13.87 2.94
N GLY A 40 7.66 -14.53 4.09
CA GLY A 40 7.60 -13.90 5.43
C GLY A 40 6.20 -13.76 6.02
N TRP A 41 5.15 -14.15 5.30
CA TRP A 41 3.83 -14.38 5.90
C TRP A 41 3.81 -15.71 6.64
N GLU A 42 3.35 -15.68 7.88
CA GLU A 42 3.23 -16.86 8.75
C GLU A 42 1.77 -17.09 9.14
N GLN A 43 1.33 -18.35 9.04
CA GLN A 43 0.01 -18.74 9.53
C GLN A 43 0.09 -19.01 11.03
N LYS A 44 -0.76 -18.32 11.79
CA LYS A 44 -0.94 -18.54 13.22
C LYS A 44 -2.29 -19.17 13.49
N ASP A 45 -2.26 -20.42 13.95
CA ASP A 45 -3.46 -21.17 14.29
C ASP A 45 -3.86 -20.95 15.75
N PHE A 46 -5.14 -20.67 15.99
CA PHE A 46 -5.71 -20.67 17.34
C PHE A 46 -6.74 -21.79 17.51
N ARG A 47 -7.66 -21.96 16.54
CA ARG A 47 -8.63 -23.07 16.50
C ARG A 47 -9.19 -23.25 15.09
N GLY A 48 -9.30 -24.48 14.59
CA GLY A 48 -9.77 -24.74 13.22
C GLY A 48 -8.74 -24.32 12.16
N LYS A 49 -9.15 -24.26 10.89
CA LYS A 49 -8.27 -23.90 9.77
C LYS A 49 -8.90 -22.84 8.89
N THR A 50 -8.18 -21.73 8.66
CA THR A 50 -8.52 -20.77 7.60
C THR A 50 -7.60 -21.03 6.42
N VAL A 51 -8.15 -21.03 5.21
CA VAL A 51 -7.39 -21.13 3.97
C VAL A 51 -7.20 -19.73 3.40
N TYR A 52 -5.94 -19.35 3.20
CA TYR A 52 -5.57 -18.09 2.57
C TYR A 52 -5.15 -18.36 1.13
N THR A 53 -5.80 -17.69 0.19
CA THR A 53 -5.54 -17.87 -1.24
C THR A 53 -5.58 -16.53 -1.93
N VAL A 54 -4.64 -16.27 -2.83
CA VAL A 54 -4.71 -15.14 -3.74
C VAL A 54 -5.67 -15.46 -4.87
N ILE A 55 -6.68 -14.62 -5.04
CA ILE A 55 -7.69 -14.76 -6.09
C ILE A 55 -7.67 -13.52 -7.00
N LYS A 56 -8.08 -13.68 -8.24
CA LYS A 56 -8.35 -12.54 -9.12
C LYS A 56 -9.62 -11.83 -8.64
N SER A 57 -9.55 -10.53 -8.43
CA SER A 57 -10.67 -9.68 -8.04
C SER A 57 -10.65 -8.39 -8.87
N GLY A 58 -11.63 -8.25 -9.77
CA GLY A 58 -11.67 -7.13 -10.72
C GLY A 58 -10.43 -7.09 -11.63
N ASN A 59 -9.68 -5.98 -11.55
CA ASN A 59 -8.50 -5.71 -12.37
C ASN A 59 -7.18 -6.22 -11.77
N GLY A 60 -7.20 -6.81 -10.58
CA GLY A 60 -5.99 -7.26 -9.89
C GLY A 60 -6.21 -8.53 -9.08
N HIS A 61 -5.31 -8.76 -8.14
CA HIS A 61 -5.36 -9.87 -7.21
C HIS A 61 -5.65 -9.41 -5.79
N ALA A 62 -6.30 -10.27 -5.02
CA ALA A 62 -6.65 -10.01 -3.63
C ALA A 62 -6.45 -11.26 -2.79
N LEU A 63 -6.04 -11.06 -1.53
CA LEU A 63 -5.98 -12.13 -0.55
C LEU A 63 -7.38 -12.47 -0.05
N MET A 64 -7.84 -13.69 -0.33
CA MET A 64 -9.07 -14.25 0.22
C MET A 64 -8.76 -15.10 1.45
N ALA A 65 -9.50 -14.88 2.53
CA ALA A 65 -9.48 -15.71 3.72
C ALA A 65 -10.80 -16.47 3.85
N MET A 66 -10.75 -17.81 3.78
CA MET A 66 -11.92 -18.67 3.97
C MET A 66 -11.79 -19.43 5.29
N SER A 67 -12.62 -19.08 6.27
CA SER A 67 -12.67 -19.67 7.61
C SER A 67 -13.88 -20.60 7.74
N ILE A 68 -13.69 -21.77 8.36
CA ILE A 68 -14.79 -22.67 8.74
C ILE A 68 -14.69 -22.89 10.24
N ALA A 69 -15.53 -22.17 11.00
CA ALA A 69 -15.53 -22.18 12.46
C ALA A 69 -14.10 -22.02 13.06
N SER A 70 -13.24 -21.25 12.38
CA SER A 70 -11.84 -21.11 12.72
C SER A 70 -11.47 -19.72 13.20
N ALA A 71 -10.56 -19.69 14.16
CA ALA A 71 -9.77 -18.53 14.54
C ALA A 71 -8.33 -18.83 14.13
N THR A 72 -7.91 -18.37 12.96
CA THR A 72 -6.51 -18.36 12.56
C THR A 72 -6.20 -16.99 11.93
N GLY A 73 -4.94 -16.59 11.93
CA GLY A 73 -4.47 -15.36 11.32
C GLY A 73 -3.34 -15.63 10.33
N LEU A 74 -3.23 -14.81 9.30
CA LEU A 74 -2.03 -14.71 8.46
C LEU A 74 -1.30 -13.43 8.88
N ILE A 75 -0.07 -13.57 9.38
CA ILE A 75 0.68 -12.49 10.05
C ILE A 75 1.95 -12.22 9.26
N TYR A 76 2.21 -10.94 8.98
CA TYR A 76 3.48 -10.47 8.43
C TYR A 76 4.15 -9.56 9.46
N GLU A 77 5.32 -9.96 9.96
CA GLU A 77 6.08 -9.12 10.90
C GLU A 77 6.97 -8.13 10.15
N TYR A 78 6.75 -6.84 10.39
CA TYR A 78 7.55 -5.77 9.81
C TYR A 78 8.09 -4.82 10.88
N LYS A 79 9.42 -4.69 10.95
CA LYS A 79 10.08 -3.73 11.84
C LYS A 79 10.11 -2.36 11.16
N TYR A 80 9.43 -1.38 11.76
CA TYR A 80 9.41 0.00 11.25
C TYR A 80 9.84 1.00 12.33
N ASP A 81 10.34 2.16 11.89
CA ASP A 81 10.64 3.31 12.75
C ASP A 81 9.42 4.25 12.78
N PRO A 82 8.75 4.44 13.92
CA PRO A 82 7.59 5.33 14.03
C PRO A 82 7.90 6.79 13.66
N LYS A 83 9.17 7.21 13.72
CA LYS A 83 9.57 8.56 13.30
C LYS A 83 9.57 8.73 11.78
N LYS A 84 9.63 7.63 11.02
CA LYS A 84 9.68 7.62 9.56
C LYS A 84 8.37 7.17 8.92
N CYS A 85 7.50 6.50 9.67
CA CYS A 85 6.23 5.99 9.18
C CYS A 85 5.09 6.55 10.04
N GLN A 86 4.27 7.42 9.46
CA GLN A 86 3.08 7.93 10.14
C GLN A 86 2.06 6.80 10.30
N VAL A 87 1.63 6.55 11.53
CA VAL A 87 0.56 5.58 11.82
C VAL A 87 -0.78 6.26 11.52
N ILE A 88 -1.50 5.77 10.51
CA ILE A 88 -2.85 6.22 10.18
C ILE A 88 -3.83 5.27 10.89
N THR A 89 -4.63 5.81 11.81
CA THR A 89 -5.73 5.06 12.45
C THR A 89 -7.04 5.51 11.83
N SER A 90 -7.78 4.60 11.20
CA SER A 90 -9.14 4.89 10.75
C SER A 90 -10.08 4.91 11.95
N SER A 91 -10.38 6.09 12.48
CA SER A 91 -11.50 6.28 13.41
C SER A 91 -12.79 5.95 12.65
N LEU A 92 -13.40 4.80 12.93
CA LEU A 92 -14.72 4.45 12.41
C LEU A 92 -15.72 5.48 12.95
N THR A 93 -16.05 6.50 12.17
CA THR A 93 -17.20 7.36 12.45
C THR A 93 -18.44 6.54 12.15
N ASN A 94 -19.08 6.00 13.19
CA ASN A 94 -20.40 5.38 13.08
C ASN A 94 -21.40 6.44 12.60
N ASN A 95 -21.62 6.55 11.29
CA ASN A 95 -22.85 7.14 10.76
C ASN A 95 -23.91 6.04 10.79
N SER A 96 -24.53 5.86 11.95
CA SER A 96 -25.83 5.20 12.04
C SER A 96 -26.89 6.19 11.52
N SER A 97 -27.18 6.12 10.23
CA SER A 97 -28.40 6.70 9.66
C SER A 97 -29.21 5.58 9.03
N ASP A 98 -29.76 4.73 9.91
CA ASP A 98 -30.92 3.89 9.63
C ASP A 98 -32.06 4.39 10.52
N VAL A 99 -32.95 5.18 9.93
CA VAL A 99 -34.37 5.31 10.30
C VAL A 99 -35.16 5.28 9.00
#